data_AF-A0A413H8R4-F1
#
_entry.id   AF-A0A413H8R4-F1
#
_cell.length_a   1.000
_cell.length_b   1.000
_cell.length_c   1.000
_cell.angle_alpha   90.00
_cell.angle_beta   90.00
_cell.angle_gamma   90.00
#
_symmetry.space_group_name_H-M   'P 1'
#
loop_
_entity.id
_entity.type
_entity.pdbx_description
1 polymer ?
#
loop_
_entity_poly.entity_id
_entity_poly.type
_entity_poly.pdbx_seq_one_letter_code
_entity_poly.pdbx_strand_id
1 'polypeptide(L)'
;MRSTDARASLIAPVGADEVFDSFVFKYHHNDFEDDLMLGVANRIDADYVVTEDKDLIKHTNGVCIDVYQALKLVGEGKGSSA
;
A
#
# COMPACT_ATOMS: atom_id res chain seq x y z
N MET A 1 31.27 0.05 -0.46
CA MET A 1 30.62 0.80 -1.56
C MET A 1 29.34 0.05 -1.89
N ARG A 2 28.18 0.50 -1.37
CA ARG A 2 26.88 -0.13 -1.70
C ARG A 2 26.26 0.62 -2.86
N SER A 3 25.74 -0.17 -3.78
CA SER A 3 25.18 0.20 -5.08
C SER A 3 24.15 1.32 -4.98
N THR A 4 24.17 2.21 -5.96
CA THR A 4 23.11 3.16 -6.29
C THR A 4 21.77 2.43 -6.39
N ASP A 5 20.94 2.61 -5.37
CA ASP A 5 19.56 2.15 -5.34
C ASP A 5 18.74 3.10 -6.22
N ALA A 6 18.67 2.79 -7.51
CA ALA A 6 17.75 3.46 -8.40
C ALA A 6 16.34 3.10 -7.92
N ARG A 7 15.73 3.98 -7.12
CA ARG A 7 14.30 3.88 -6.78
C ARG A 7 13.50 4.04 -8.07
N ALA A 8 13.31 2.94 -8.77
CA ALA A 8 12.48 2.89 -9.95
C ALA A 8 11.03 3.09 -9.51
N SER A 9 10.40 4.15 -9.98
CA SER A 9 8.95 4.27 -9.92
C SER A 9 8.35 3.21 -10.85
N LEU A 10 7.55 2.28 -10.31
CA LEU A 10 6.75 1.36 -11.10
C LEU A 10 5.36 1.97 -11.29
N ILE A 11 4.90 2.04 -12.53
CA ILE A 11 3.47 2.20 -12.82
C ILE A 11 2.95 0.80 -13.07
N ALA A 12 2.15 0.28 -12.15
CA ALA A 12 1.49 -1.01 -12.33
C ALA A 12 0.30 -0.82 -13.30
N PRO A 13 0.30 -1.48 -14.47
CA PRO A 13 -0.86 -1.43 -15.35
C PRO A 13 -2.01 -2.21 -14.71
N VAL A 14 -3.24 -1.76 -14.96
CA VAL A 14 -4.46 -2.47 -14.54
C VAL A 14 -5.10 -3.13 -15.76
N GLY A 15 -5.11 -4.45 -15.77
CA GLY A 15 -5.80 -5.28 -16.75
C GLY A 15 -6.88 -6.16 -16.13
N ALA A 16 -7.36 -7.13 -16.90
CA ALA A 16 -8.39 -8.06 -16.44
C ALA A 16 -7.94 -8.90 -15.24
N ASP A 17 -6.65 -9.24 -15.16
CA ASP A 17 -6.10 -10.04 -14.08
C ASP A 17 -6.04 -9.24 -12.76
N GLU A 18 -5.58 -7.98 -12.78
CA GLU A 18 -5.56 -7.12 -11.59
C GLU A 18 -6.98 -6.82 -11.10
N VAL A 19 -7.92 -6.65 -12.04
CA VAL A 19 -9.35 -6.55 -11.73
C VAL A 19 -9.88 -7.83 -11.11
N PHE A 20 -9.41 -9.02 -11.53
CA PHE A 20 -9.84 -10.29 -10.94
C PHE A 20 -9.27 -10.46 -9.53
N ASP A 21 -8.00 -10.13 -9.32
CA ASP A 21 -7.34 -10.22 -8.01
C ASP A 21 -7.97 -9.29 -6.97
N SER A 22 -8.56 -8.16 -7.39
CA SER A 22 -9.28 -7.26 -6.49
C SER A 22 -10.49 -7.91 -5.80
N PHE A 23 -11.11 -8.92 -6.43
CA PHE A 23 -12.28 -9.60 -5.85
C PHE A 23 -11.96 -10.38 -4.57
N VAL A 24 -10.69 -10.69 -4.31
CA VAL A 24 -10.24 -11.26 -3.03
C VAL A 24 -10.53 -10.29 -1.87
N PHE A 25 -10.53 -8.98 -2.13
CA PHE A 25 -10.66 -7.92 -1.13
C PHE A 25 -12.08 -7.36 -0.98
N LYS A 26 -12.97 -7.72 -1.90
CA LYS A 26 -14.36 -7.21 -2.07
C LYS A 26 -15.27 -7.21 -0.84
N TYR A 27 -14.92 -7.95 0.20
CA TYR A 27 -15.75 -8.09 1.40
C TYR A 27 -15.31 -7.17 2.55
N HIS A 28 -14.28 -6.35 2.36
CA HIS A 28 -13.64 -5.61 3.46
C HIS A 28 -13.54 -4.08 3.27
N HIS A 29 -13.82 -3.52 2.09
CA HIS A 29 -13.59 -2.09 1.79
C HIS A 29 -14.77 -1.40 1.07
N ASN A 30 -14.81 -0.06 1.13
CA ASN A 30 -16.02 0.74 0.88
C ASN A 30 -16.35 0.95 -0.60
N ASP A 31 -15.39 0.73 -1.50
CA ASP A 31 -15.63 0.72 -2.93
C ASP A 31 -14.61 -0.15 -3.70
N PHE A 32 -14.82 -0.25 -5.01
CA PHE A 32 -13.98 -1.05 -5.89
C PHE A 32 -12.57 -0.47 -6.09
N GLU A 33 -12.37 0.83 -5.88
CA GLU A 33 -11.05 1.46 -6.06
C GLU A 33 -10.07 0.93 -5.02
N ASP A 34 -10.50 0.85 -3.76
CA ASP A 34 -9.70 0.30 -2.66
C ASP A 34 -9.35 -1.18 -2.92
N ASP A 35 -10.34 -1.98 -3.31
CA ASP A 35 -10.13 -3.39 -3.63
C ASP A 35 -9.13 -3.56 -4.78
N LEU A 36 -9.23 -2.71 -5.80
CA LEU A 36 -8.35 -2.73 -6.96
C LEU A 36 -6.92 -2.35 -6.57
N MET A 37 -6.75 -1.30 -5.77
CA MET A 37 -5.45 -0.89 -5.25
C MET A 37 -4.78 -2.00 -4.44
N LEU A 38 -5.53 -2.69 -3.58
CA LEU A 38 -5.02 -3.83 -2.81
C LEU A 38 -4.69 -5.05 -3.67
N GLY A 39 -5.55 -5.36 -4.66
CA GLY A 39 -5.30 -6.42 -5.64
C GLY A 39 -4.00 -6.19 -6.40
N VAL A 40 -3.80 -4.97 -6.91
CA VAL A 40 -2.57 -4.58 -7.61
C VAL A 40 -1.37 -4.65 -6.67
N ALA A 41 -1.45 -4.08 -5.46
CA ALA A 41 -0.37 -4.08 -4.49
C ALA A 41 0.08 -5.51 -4.12
N ASN A 42 -0.88 -6.41 -3.88
CA ASN A 42 -0.62 -7.82 -3.61
C ASN A 42 0.07 -8.51 -4.81
N ARG A 43 -0.35 -8.20 -6.04
CA ARG A 43 0.21 -8.81 -7.26
C ARG A 43 1.63 -8.36 -7.58
N ILE A 44 1.96 -7.10 -7.30
CA ILE A 44 3.32 -6.57 -7.49
C ILE A 44 4.25 -6.82 -6.30
N ASP A 45 3.78 -7.57 -5.29
CA ASP A 45 4.52 -7.86 -4.05
C ASP A 45 4.97 -6.58 -3.32
N ALA A 46 4.08 -5.60 -3.24
CA ALA A 46 4.34 -4.37 -2.49
C ALA A 46 4.30 -4.64 -0.99
N ASP A 47 5.32 -4.15 -0.26
CA ASP A 47 5.36 -4.29 1.20
C ASP A 47 4.22 -3.54 1.91
N TYR A 48 3.86 -2.36 1.39
CA TYR A 48 2.87 -1.46 2.01
C TYR A 48 2.10 -0.65 0.97
N VAL A 49 0.85 -0.32 1.30
CA VAL A 49 0.07 0.74 0.64
C VAL A 49 0.01 1.93 1.59
N VAL A 50 0.56 3.08 1.18
CA VAL A 50 0.49 4.31 1.97
C VAL A 50 -0.76 5.08 1.61
N THR A 51 -1.63 5.34 2.59
CA THR A 51 -2.91 6.04 2.39
C THR A 51 -3.28 6.83 3.64
N GLU A 52 -4.18 7.81 3.52
CA GLU A 52 -4.78 8.52 4.65
C GLU A 52 -6.21 8.01 4.97
N ASP A 53 -6.68 6.99 4.25
CA ASP A 53 -7.97 6.36 4.54
C ASP A 53 -7.87 5.51 5.82
N LYS A 54 -8.49 6.03 6.88
CA LYS A 54 -8.44 5.44 8.21
C LYS A 54 -9.24 4.15 8.33
N ASP A 55 -10.25 3.94 7.50
CA ASP A 55 -11.06 2.72 7.58
C ASP A 55 -10.37 1.60 6.79
N LEU A 56 -9.76 1.92 5.65
CA LEU A 56 -8.89 1.00 4.92
C LEU A 56 -7.70 0.53 5.75
N ILE A 57 -7.02 1.43 6.48
CA ILE A 57 -5.91 1.08 7.38
C ILE A 57 -6.37 0.10 8.49
N LYS A 58 -7.56 0.29 9.06
CA LYS A 58 -8.07 -0.58 10.13
C LYS A 58 -8.41 -1.98 9.62
N HIS A 59 -8.91 -2.12 8.40
CA HIS A 59 -9.42 -3.40 7.89
C HIS A 59 -8.35 -4.27 7.20
N THR A 60 -7.19 -3.71 6.86
CA THR A 60 -6.14 -4.40 6.09
C THR A 60 -5.01 -5.00 6.94
N ASN A 61 -5.15 -5.03 8.27
CA ASN A 61 -4.23 -5.69 9.21
C ASN A 61 -2.73 -5.37 8.98
N GLY A 62 -2.41 -4.12 8.62
CA GLY A 62 -1.03 -3.65 8.48
C GLY A 62 -0.46 -3.64 7.06
N VAL A 63 -1.24 -4.05 6.04
CA VAL A 63 -0.89 -3.81 4.63
C VAL A 63 -0.98 -2.32 4.30
N CYS A 64 -2.07 -1.65 4.70
CA CYS A 64 -2.16 -0.21 4.61
C CYS A 64 -1.58 0.47 5.85
N ILE A 65 -0.79 1.52 5.63
CA ILE A 65 -0.18 2.34 6.68
C ILE A 65 -0.39 3.82 6.39
N ASP A 66 -0.39 4.63 7.44
CA ASP A 66 -0.42 6.09 7.31
C ASP A 66 0.96 6.67 6.92
N VAL A 67 0.97 7.95 6.50
CA VAL A 67 2.21 8.62 6.09
C VAL A 67 3.25 8.68 7.22
N TYR A 68 2.83 8.79 8.48
CA TYR A 68 3.76 8.87 9.61
C TYR A 68 4.44 7.53 9.85
N GLN A 69 3.71 6.43 9.74
CA GLN A 69 4.24 5.07 9.78
C GLN A 69 5.24 4.86 8.64
N ALA A 70 4.89 5.26 7.41
CA ALA A 70 5.79 5.18 6.26
C ALA A 70 7.08 5.99 6.46
N LEU A 71 6.97 7.22 6.97
CA LEU A 71 8.13 8.07 7.27
C LEU A 71 9.02 7.47 8.37
N LYS A 72 8.44 6.82 9.38
CA LYS A 72 9.21 6.12 10.43
C LYS A 72 10.04 4.97 9.85
N LEU A 73 9.54 4.23 8.87
CA LEU A 73 10.27 3.13 8.22
C LEU A 73 11.57 3.58 7.55
N VAL A 74 11.60 4.82 7.04
CA VAL A 74 12.77 5.41 6.38
C VAL A 74 13.60 6.32 7.30
N GLY A 75 13.28 6.38 8.59
CA GLY A 75 14.00 7.21 9.57
C GLY A 75 13.67 8.70 9.53
N GLU A 76 12.66 9.10 8.74
CA GLU A 76 12.19 10.50 8.60
C GLU A 76 11.01 10.83 9.53
N GLY A 77 10.46 9.83 10.21
CA GLY A 77 9.45 10.03 11.24
C GLY A 77 10.06 10.73 12.45
N LYS A 78 9.83 12.05 12.59
CA LYS A 78 10.21 12.78 13.81
C LYS A 78 9.63 12.03 15.02
N GLY A 79 10.49 11.69 15.97
CA GLY A 79 10.05 11.10 17.23
C GLY A 79 8.99 12.00 17.86
N SER A 80 7.77 11.50 17.99
CA SER A 80 6.86 12.03 19.00
C SER A 80 7.40 11.57 20.34
N SER A 81 8.25 12.40 20.93
CA SER A 81 8.34 12.55 22.37
C SER A 81 7.00 13.14 22.83
N ALA A 82 6.08 12.30 23.29
CA ALA A 82 5.00 12.65 24.20
C ALA A 82 4.52 11.39 24.90
#